data_AF-A0ABD2SAC4-F1
#
_entry.id   AF-A0ABD2SAC4-F1
#
_cell.length_a   1.000
_cell.length_b   1.000
_cell.length_c   1.000
_cell.angle_alpha   90.00
_cell.angle_beta   90.00
_cell.angle_gamma   90.00
#
_symmetry.space_group_name_H-M   'P 1'
#
loop_
_entity.id
_entity.type
_entity.pdbx_description
1 polymer ?
#
loop_
_entity_poly.entity_id
_entity_poly.type
_entity_poly.pdbx_seq_one_letter_code
_entity_poly.pdbx_strand_id
1 'polypeptide(L)'
;MSVTVSSPAVRSFHVSRSPHKTISRPRVIMSAVRSTDSLGVAPILTKLQKDCATPLPVLRHVADAMADDMRAGLAVDGGSDLKMILSYVDTLPTGNEKGLFYALDLGGTNFRVLRVQLGGKEERVVATEFEQVSIPPELMFATSEELFDFIASALGKFAQKEGGNFELQQGRAREIGFTFSFPVKQTSIRTGILIKWTKGFAVSGTAGKDVVACLNEAMERRGMDMQVSALVNDTVGTLAGARYWDDDAMVAVILGTGTNACYVERVDAIPKLTKRMSKSPITIVNTEWGAFSNGLPLTEFDREMDAESINPGEQVLKRPSPVCTLGKL
;
A
#
# COMPACT_ATOMS: atom_id res chain seq x y z
N MET A 1 22.83 -39.56 29.36
CA MET A 1 22.30 -39.35 30.72
C MET A 1 20.83 -38.98 30.58
N SER A 2 19.95 -39.90 30.97
CA SER A 2 18.49 -39.76 30.92
C SER A 2 17.98 -39.69 32.35
N VAL A 3 17.14 -38.71 32.70
CA VAL A 3 16.09 -38.88 33.72
C VAL A 3 14.94 -37.89 33.44
N THR A 4 13.74 -38.47 33.33
CA THR A 4 12.38 -37.93 33.34
C THR A 4 11.99 -37.24 34.66
N VAL A 5 11.15 -36.20 34.63
CA VAL A 5 10.53 -35.62 35.84
C VAL A 5 9.04 -35.92 35.86
N SER A 6 8.59 -36.60 36.92
CA SER A 6 7.20 -36.86 37.30
C SER A 6 6.83 -36.06 38.57
N SER A 7 5.54 -35.73 38.69
CA SER A 7 4.87 -35.01 39.80
C SER A 7 5.15 -35.55 41.21
N PRO A 8 4.80 -34.77 42.25
CA PRO A 8 3.87 -35.33 43.24
C PRO A 8 2.83 -34.33 43.79
N ALA A 9 1.80 -34.92 44.40
CA ALA A 9 0.64 -34.27 44.99
C ALA A 9 0.60 -34.42 46.54
N VAL A 10 -0.02 -33.43 47.20
CA VAL A 10 -0.75 -33.40 48.50
C VAL A 10 -0.09 -33.90 49.80
N ARG A 11 -0.01 -33.02 50.84
CA ARG A 11 -0.68 -33.21 52.17
C ARG A 11 -0.64 -32.00 53.11
N SER A 12 -1.66 -31.99 53.97
CA SER A 12 -2.28 -30.96 54.82
C SER A 12 -1.60 -30.66 56.15
N PHE A 13 -1.86 -29.47 56.74
CA PHE A 13 -1.96 -29.30 58.20
C PHE A 13 -3.04 -28.27 58.61
N HIS A 14 -3.77 -28.61 59.67
CA HIS A 14 -4.88 -27.88 60.33
C HIS A 14 -4.46 -26.58 61.03
N VAL A 15 -5.35 -25.58 61.07
CA VAL A 15 -5.35 -24.55 62.12
C VAL A 15 -6.79 -24.23 62.61
N SER A 16 -6.85 -24.03 63.92
CA SER A 16 -7.98 -23.85 64.85
C SER A 16 -8.84 -22.57 64.67
N ARG A 17 -10.00 -22.55 65.34
CA ARG A 17 -11.10 -21.57 65.29
C ARG A 17 -11.00 -20.44 66.34
N SER A 18 -11.36 -19.23 65.87
CA SER A 18 -12.11 -18.12 66.52
C SER A 18 -11.43 -17.24 67.59
N PRO A 19 -11.96 -16.03 67.93
CA PRO A 19 -13.07 -15.25 67.32
C PRO A 19 -12.75 -13.75 67.09
N HIS A 20 -13.30 -13.10 66.05
CA HIS A 20 -13.50 -11.63 66.09
C HIS A 20 -14.67 -11.12 65.24
N LYS A 21 -15.63 -10.52 65.95
CA LYS A 21 -16.42 -9.30 65.67
C LYS A 21 -17.02 -9.09 64.27
N THR A 22 -18.35 -9.10 64.28
CA THR A 22 -19.31 -8.58 63.30
C THR A 22 -19.06 -7.12 62.87
N ILE A 23 -18.90 -6.89 61.57
CA ILE A 23 -19.29 -5.65 60.88
C ILE A 23 -19.98 -6.05 59.56
N SER A 24 -21.16 -5.47 59.32
CA SER A 24 -22.08 -5.73 58.22
C SER A 24 -21.46 -5.43 56.84
N ARG A 25 -21.55 -6.38 55.90
CA ARG A 25 -21.32 -6.13 54.48
C ARG A 25 -22.61 -5.60 53.83
N PRO A 26 -22.56 -4.51 53.06
CA PRO A 26 -23.74 -4.04 52.34
C PRO A 26 -24.10 -5.05 51.24
N ARG A 27 -25.36 -5.43 51.21
CA ARG A 27 -25.97 -6.23 50.15
C ARG A 27 -26.09 -5.31 48.93
N VAL A 28 -25.15 -5.40 47.99
CA VAL A 28 -25.31 -4.74 46.69
C VAL A 28 -26.38 -5.50 45.94
N ILE A 29 -27.61 -4.98 46.01
CA ILE A 29 -28.69 -5.35 45.11
C ILE A 29 -28.26 -4.84 43.74
N MET A 30 -27.84 -5.72 42.84
CA MET A 30 -27.81 -5.38 41.42
C MET A 30 -29.26 -5.19 40.97
N SER A 31 -29.73 -3.95 41.02
CA SER A 31 -30.89 -3.53 40.26
C SER A 31 -30.53 -3.73 38.80
N ALA A 32 -31.12 -4.75 38.16
CA ALA A 32 -31.22 -4.76 36.72
C ALA A 32 -31.98 -3.50 36.32
N VAL A 33 -31.24 -2.50 35.84
CA VAL A 33 -31.85 -1.38 35.13
C VAL A 33 -32.40 -1.98 33.85
N ARG A 34 -33.68 -2.38 33.88
CA ARG A 34 -34.47 -2.51 32.66
C ARG A 34 -34.59 -1.11 32.11
N SER A 35 -33.65 -0.73 31.24
CA SER A 35 -33.82 0.43 30.41
C SER A 35 -35.02 0.17 29.51
N THR A 36 -36.09 0.93 29.74
CA THR A 36 -37.26 0.99 28.87
C THR A 36 -37.04 1.91 27.66
N ASP A 37 -35.79 2.11 27.22
CA ASP A 37 -35.44 2.88 26.03
C ASP A 37 -34.93 2.01 24.85
N SER A 38 -35.50 0.81 24.69
CA SER A 38 -35.21 -0.04 23.51
C SER A 38 -35.85 0.46 22.20
N LEU A 39 -36.69 1.51 22.28
CA LEU A 39 -37.45 2.03 21.14
C LEU A 39 -36.69 3.05 20.27
N GLY A 40 -35.55 3.60 20.74
CA GLY A 40 -34.77 4.61 20.00
C GLY A 40 -33.57 4.07 19.21
N VAL A 41 -32.96 2.97 19.66
CA VAL A 41 -31.76 2.39 19.04
C VAL A 41 -32.10 1.47 17.87
N ALA A 42 -33.21 0.72 17.97
CA ALA A 42 -33.63 -0.19 16.90
C ALA A 42 -33.93 0.51 15.56
N PRO A 43 -34.59 1.69 15.51
CA PRO A 43 -34.80 2.41 14.26
C PRO A 43 -33.51 2.92 13.60
N ILE A 44 -32.56 3.42 14.40
CA ILE A 44 -31.27 3.92 13.90
C ILE A 44 -30.44 2.77 13.33
N LEU A 45 -30.33 1.65 14.07
CA LEU A 45 -29.63 0.46 13.59
C LEU A 45 -30.28 -0.13 12.33
N THR A 46 -31.62 -0.13 12.26
CA THR A 46 -32.35 -0.60 11.07
C THR A 46 -32.10 0.32 9.87
N LYS A 47 -32.08 1.64 10.08
CA LYS A 47 -31.74 2.62 9.04
C LYS A 47 -30.31 2.42 8.56
N LEU A 48 -29.33 2.32 9.47
CA LEU A 48 -27.93 2.09 9.13
C LEU A 48 -27.76 0.77 8.35
N GLN A 49 -28.40 -0.31 8.81
CA GLN A 49 -28.37 -1.60 8.10
C GLN A 49 -28.91 -1.48 6.67
N LYS A 50 -29.98 -0.71 6.47
CA LYS A 50 -30.58 -0.49 5.15
C LYS A 50 -29.72 0.40 4.27
N ASP A 51 -29.18 1.49 4.82
CA ASP A 51 -28.37 2.48 4.10
C ASP A 51 -27.01 1.89 3.69
N CYS A 52 -26.42 0.99 4.49
CA CYS A 52 -25.18 0.26 4.17
C CYS A 52 -25.40 -1.00 3.32
N ALA A 53 -26.65 -1.37 3.01
CA ALA A 53 -26.91 -2.62 2.29
C ALA A 53 -26.39 -2.54 0.84
N THR A 54 -25.62 -3.55 0.43
CA THR A 54 -25.06 -3.68 -0.92
C THR A 54 -25.64 -4.91 -1.65
N PRO A 55 -26.95 -4.94 -1.93
CA PRO A 55 -27.54 -6.06 -2.66
C PRO A 55 -26.98 -6.11 -4.09
N LEU A 56 -27.09 -7.27 -4.74
CA LEU A 56 -26.51 -7.52 -6.06
C LEU A 56 -26.83 -6.44 -7.12
N PRO A 57 -28.04 -5.87 -7.22
CA PRO A 57 -28.32 -4.78 -8.16
C PRO A 57 -27.47 -3.52 -7.91
N VAL A 58 -27.21 -3.17 -6.65
CA VAL A 58 -26.35 -2.04 -6.27
C VAL A 58 -24.91 -2.33 -6.66
N LEU A 59 -24.40 -3.52 -6.36
CA LEU A 59 -23.03 -3.92 -6.72
C LEU A 59 -22.82 -3.92 -8.24
N ARG A 60 -23.80 -4.37 -9.03
CA ARG A 60 -23.75 -4.31 -10.50
C ARG A 60 -23.71 -2.87 -10.99
N HIS A 61 -24.56 -2.01 -10.45
CA HIS A 61 -24.56 -0.59 -10.80
C HIS A 61 -23.21 0.07 -10.52
N VAL A 62 -22.61 -0.20 -9.36
CA VAL A 62 -21.26 0.30 -9.00
C VAL A 62 -20.20 -0.23 -9.97
N ALA A 63 -20.26 -1.51 -10.35
CA ALA A 63 -19.32 -2.09 -11.30
C ALA A 63 -19.45 -1.48 -12.71
N ASP A 64 -20.68 -1.24 -13.17
CA ASP A 64 -20.93 -0.60 -14.46
C ASP A 64 -20.43 0.85 -14.45
N ALA A 65 -20.72 1.61 -13.39
CA ALA A 65 -20.22 2.98 -13.21
C ALA A 65 -18.69 3.05 -13.17
N MET A 66 -18.03 2.12 -12.46
CA MET A 66 -16.57 2.01 -12.46
C MET A 66 -16.03 1.74 -13.86
N ALA A 67 -16.64 0.81 -14.60
CA ALA A 67 -16.23 0.49 -15.97
C ALA A 67 -16.40 1.68 -16.93
N ASP A 68 -17.47 2.48 -16.74
CA ASP A 68 -17.70 3.70 -17.50
C ASP A 68 -16.64 4.76 -17.21
N ASP A 69 -16.33 5.00 -15.94
CA ASP A 69 -15.27 5.93 -15.53
C ASP A 69 -13.88 5.48 -16.00
N MET A 70 -13.61 4.17 -15.99
CA MET A 70 -12.36 3.62 -16.52
C MET A 70 -12.23 3.92 -18.02
N ARG A 71 -13.29 3.69 -18.80
CA ARG A 71 -13.32 3.99 -20.23
C ARG A 71 -13.14 5.48 -20.50
N ALA A 72 -13.80 6.34 -19.71
CA ALA A 72 -13.66 7.79 -19.82
C ALA A 72 -12.24 8.27 -19.49
N GLY A 73 -11.62 7.74 -18.43
CA GLY A 73 -10.25 8.07 -18.01
C GLY A 73 -9.16 7.58 -18.97
N LEU A 74 -9.43 6.51 -19.75
CA LEU A 74 -8.56 6.04 -20.84
C LEU A 74 -8.77 6.81 -22.15
N ALA A 75 -9.93 7.42 -22.36
CA ALA A 75 -10.22 8.17 -23.57
C ALA A 75 -9.45 9.49 -23.64
N VAL A 76 -9.37 10.22 -22.52
CA VAL A 76 -8.66 11.51 -22.41
C VAL A 76 -8.21 11.75 -20.97
N ASP A 77 -7.08 12.44 -20.78
CA ASP A 77 -6.64 12.84 -19.45
C ASP A 77 -7.67 13.76 -18.79
N GLY A 78 -8.13 13.38 -17.60
CA GLY A 78 -9.20 14.09 -16.89
C GLY A 78 -10.62 13.77 -17.38
N GLY A 79 -10.80 12.72 -18.20
CA GLY A 79 -12.12 12.28 -18.66
C GLY A 79 -13.04 11.74 -17.55
N SER A 80 -12.47 11.34 -16.41
CA SER A 80 -13.19 10.96 -15.19
C SER A 80 -12.34 11.23 -13.95
N ASP A 81 -12.88 10.93 -12.77
CA ASP A 81 -12.14 10.97 -11.51
C ASP A 81 -11.03 9.90 -11.44
N LEU A 82 -11.17 8.83 -12.22
CA LEU A 82 -10.14 7.81 -12.40
C LEU A 82 -9.05 8.32 -13.32
N LYS A 83 -7.83 8.49 -12.78
CA LYS A 83 -6.71 9.02 -13.57
C LYS A 83 -6.25 8.06 -14.66
N MET A 84 -6.43 6.74 -14.46
CA MET A 84 -6.06 5.69 -15.43
C MET A 84 -4.64 5.93 -15.98
N ILE A 85 -3.68 6.02 -15.05
CA ILE A 85 -2.30 6.41 -15.31
C ILE A 85 -1.57 5.26 -16.03
N LEU A 86 -0.91 5.59 -17.12
CA LEU A 86 -0.05 4.64 -17.83
C LEU A 86 1.22 4.38 -17.00
N SER A 87 1.47 3.11 -16.68
CA SER A 87 2.65 2.72 -15.90
C SER A 87 3.95 2.70 -16.71
N TYR A 88 3.85 2.68 -18.04
CA TYR A 88 4.97 2.43 -18.97
C TYR A 88 5.67 1.07 -18.75
N VAL A 89 5.06 0.15 -18.00
CA VAL A 89 5.45 -1.25 -17.92
C VAL A 89 4.76 -2.00 -19.05
N ASP A 90 5.51 -2.31 -20.10
CA ASP A 90 5.04 -2.99 -21.30
C ASP A 90 5.41 -4.48 -21.35
N THR A 91 6.34 -4.88 -20.50
CA THR A 91 6.87 -6.24 -20.37
C THR A 91 6.82 -6.61 -18.90
N LEU A 92 5.96 -7.57 -18.59
CA LEU A 92 5.85 -8.13 -17.25
C LEU A 92 6.91 -9.21 -17.02
N PRO A 93 7.29 -9.49 -15.76
CA PRO A 93 8.20 -10.57 -15.44
C PRO A 93 7.64 -11.92 -15.92
N THR A 94 8.52 -12.77 -16.43
CA THR A 94 8.20 -14.07 -17.04
C THR A 94 8.55 -15.26 -16.13
N GLY A 95 9.26 -15.00 -15.03
CA GLY A 95 9.85 -16.02 -14.19
C GLY A 95 11.24 -16.47 -14.64
N ASN A 96 11.67 -16.16 -15.87
CA ASN A 96 12.96 -16.59 -16.42
C ASN A 96 14.13 -15.68 -16.02
N GLU A 97 13.84 -14.58 -15.34
CA GLU A 97 14.82 -13.57 -14.95
C GLU A 97 15.89 -14.17 -14.02
N LYS A 98 17.14 -13.77 -14.23
CA LYS A 98 18.29 -14.21 -13.44
C LYS A 98 19.17 -13.03 -13.04
N GLY A 99 19.74 -13.12 -11.85
CA GLY A 99 20.71 -12.16 -11.34
C GLY A 99 20.23 -11.40 -10.10
N LEU A 100 21.08 -10.49 -9.64
CA LEU A 100 20.86 -9.65 -8.48
C LEU A 100 20.14 -8.36 -8.87
N PHE A 101 19.01 -8.08 -8.24
CA PHE A 101 18.25 -6.85 -8.42
C PHE A 101 17.99 -6.17 -7.08
N TYR A 102 17.96 -4.84 -7.10
CA TYR A 102 17.60 -4.02 -5.95
C TYR A 102 16.20 -3.44 -6.12
N ALA A 103 15.53 -3.19 -5.00
CA ALA A 103 14.35 -2.35 -4.97
C ALA A 103 14.37 -1.40 -3.78
N LEU A 104 13.79 -0.23 -4.00
CA LEU A 104 13.57 0.81 -3.01
C LEU A 104 12.07 1.08 -2.97
N ASP A 105 11.44 0.93 -1.81
CA ASP A 105 10.02 1.20 -1.62
C ASP A 105 9.82 2.35 -0.65
N LEU A 106 9.45 3.51 -1.21
CA LEU A 106 9.13 4.72 -0.47
C LEU A 106 7.61 4.92 -0.47
N GLY A 107 6.98 4.45 0.62
CA GLY A 107 5.52 4.41 0.76
C GLY A 107 4.92 5.36 1.79
N GLY A 108 5.72 5.86 2.73
CA GLY A 108 5.26 6.68 3.87
C GLY A 108 6.42 7.06 4.80
N THR A 109 6.17 7.12 6.12
CA THR A 109 7.16 7.46 7.16
C THR A 109 8.30 6.45 7.30
N ASN A 110 8.18 5.30 6.64
CA ASN A 110 9.21 4.29 6.51
C ASN A 110 9.42 4.01 5.03
N PHE A 111 10.65 3.68 4.67
CA PHE A 111 10.95 3.06 3.38
C PHE A 111 11.68 1.74 3.58
N ARG A 112 11.67 0.92 2.53
CA ARG A 112 12.39 -0.35 2.50
C ARG A 112 13.44 -0.32 1.41
N VAL A 113 14.63 -0.80 1.73
CA VAL A 113 15.63 -1.19 0.74
C VAL A 113 15.72 -2.70 0.74
N LEU A 114 15.71 -3.31 -0.43
CA LEU A 114 15.79 -4.75 -0.56
C LEU A 114 16.62 -5.17 -1.76
N ARG A 115 17.14 -6.39 -1.70
CA ARG A 115 17.78 -7.08 -2.81
C ARG A 115 17.21 -8.47 -2.98
N VAL A 116 17.14 -8.92 -4.21
CA VAL A 116 16.65 -10.23 -4.59
C VAL A 116 17.61 -10.88 -5.57
N GLN A 117 17.96 -12.13 -5.30
CA GLN A 117 18.69 -12.99 -6.24
C GLN A 117 17.67 -13.86 -6.98
N LEU A 118 17.58 -13.70 -8.29
CA LEU A 118 16.69 -14.51 -9.14
C LEU A 118 17.49 -15.62 -9.83
N GLY A 119 16.93 -16.84 -9.84
CA GLY A 119 17.52 -18.06 -10.41
C GLY A 119 16.80 -18.58 -11.66
N GLY A 120 15.84 -17.82 -12.21
CA GLY A 120 15.04 -18.22 -13.36
C GLY A 120 13.86 -19.13 -12.99
N LYS A 121 13.24 -19.77 -14.00
CA LYS A 121 11.90 -20.37 -13.84
C LYS A 121 11.84 -21.55 -12.86
N GLU A 122 12.94 -22.27 -12.70
CA GLU A 122 13.04 -23.43 -11.81
C GLU A 122 13.29 -23.00 -10.35
N GLU A 123 14.35 -22.22 -10.11
CA GLU A 123 14.76 -21.81 -8.77
C GLU A 123 13.95 -20.62 -8.22
N ARG A 124 13.39 -19.80 -9.12
CA ARG A 124 12.63 -18.59 -8.81
C ARG A 124 13.46 -17.60 -7.98
N VAL A 125 12.99 -17.28 -6.77
CA VAL A 125 13.69 -16.39 -5.84
C VAL A 125 14.65 -17.23 -4.99
N VAL A 126 15.94 -17.08 -5.25
CA VAL A 126 17.02 -17.82 -4.54
C VAL A 126 17.27 -17.23 -3.17
N ALA A 127 17.30 -15.90 -3.07
CA ALA A 127 17.52 -15.19 -1.82
C ALA A 127 16.85 -13.81 -1.85
N THR A 128 16.36 -13.38 -0.70
CA THR A 128 15.79 -12.05 -0.49
C THR A 128 16.29 -11.50 0.83
N GLU A 129 16.69 -10.24 0.83
CA GLU A 129 17.05 -9.51 2.05
C GLU A 129 16.49 -8.10 1.96
N PHE A 130 16.02 -7.56 3.10
CA PHE A 130 15.53 -6.21 3.16
C PHE A 130 15.83 -5.55 4.51
N GLU A 131 15.94 -4.22 4.49
CA GLU A 131 15.99 -3.38 5.67
C GLU A 131 14.88 -2.33 5.58
N GLN A 132 14.15 -2.16 6.68
CA GLN A 132 13.21 -1.07 6.84
C GLN A 132 13.88 0.08 7.58
N VAL A 133 13.74 1.28 7.03
CA VAL A 133 14.36 2.49 7.56
C VAL A 133 13.27 3.52 7.85
N SER A 134 13.19 3.94 9.10
CA SER A 134 12.33 5.06 9.52
C SER A 134 12.91 6.37 9.01
N ILE A 135 12.06 7.20 8.42
CA ILE A 135 12.43 8.55 7.99
C ILE A 135 12.30 9.48 9.20
N PRO A 136 13.39 10.16 9.61
CA PRO A 136 13.31 11.22 10.61
C PRO A 136 12.21 12.23 10.24
N PRO A 137 11.27 12.57 11.15
CA PRO A 137 10.14 13.45 10.83
C PRO A 137 10.54 14.78 10.18
N GLU A 138 11.68 15.34 10.57
CA GLU A 138 12.24 16.56 9.99
C GLU A 138 12.51 16.45 8.49
N LEU A 139 12.91 15.26 8.00
CA LEU A 139 13.17 15.03 6.57
C LEU A 139 11.90 14.98 5.73
N MET A 140 10.72 14.83 6.36
CA MET A 140 9.44 14.90 5.66
C MET A 140 9.05 16.34 5.29
N PHE A 141 9.72 17.34 5.86
CA PHE A 141 9.52 18.77 5.62
C PHE A 141 10.78 19.49 5.12
N ALA A 142 11.87 18.74 4.89
CA ALA A 142 13.17 19.24 4.49
C ALA A 142 13.22 19.60 3.00
N THR A 143 14.42 19.73 2.44
CA THR A 143 14.64 19.88 1.00
C THR A 143 14.65 18.53 0.28
N SER A 144 14.39 18.57 -1.03
CA SER A 144 14.51 17.38 -1.90
C SER A 144 15.88 16.72 -1.77
N GLU A 145 16.94 17.51 -1.74
CA GLU A 145 18.31 17.01 -1.64
C GLU A 145 18.53 16.22 -0.34
N GLU A 146 18.12 16.77 0.80
CA GLU A 146 18.28 16.14 2.12
C GLU A 146 17.54 14.80 2.23
N LEU A 147 16.29 14.73 1.74
CA LEU A 147 15.52 13.48 1.77
C LEU A 147 16.18 12.40 0.88
N PHE A 148 16.49 12.73 -0.38
CA PHE A 148 17.05 11.75 -1.30
C PHE A 148 18.49 11.35 -0.90
N ASP A 149 19.27 12.25 -0.30
CA ASP A 149 20.59 11.92 0.24
C ASP A 149 20.50 10.98 1.43
N PHE A 150 19.50 11.12 2.29
CA PHE A 150 19.25 10.18 3.39
C PHE A 150 18.88 8.78 2.85
N ILE A 151 17.99 8.73 1.86
CA ILE A 151 17.58 7.47 1.20
C ILE A 151 18.79 6.80 0.53
N ALA A 152 19.57 7.54 -0.26
CA ALA A 152 20.76 7.03 -0.92
C ALA A 152 21.81 6.55 0.10
N SER A 153 21.93 7.21 1.27
CA SER A 153 22.81 6.77 2.37
C SER A 153 22.42 5.39 2.88
N ALA A 154 21.13 5.18 3.14
CA ALA A 154 20.62 3.89 3.61
C ALA A 154 20.81 2.80 2.56
N LEU A 155 20.49 3.09 1.29
CA LEU A 155 20.69 2.16 0.19
C LEU A 155 22.16 1.78 0.01
N GLY A 156 23.08 2.75 0.06
CA GLY A 156 24.52 2.51 -0.02
C GLY A 156 25.04 1.65 1.13
N LYS A 157 24.62 1.91 2.36
CA LYS A 157 24.95 1.07 3.53
C LYS A 157 24.43 -0.36 3.39
N PHE A 158 23.24 -0.53 2.81
CA PHE A 158 22.66 -1.84 2.55
C PHE A 158 23.40 -2.59 1.44
N ALA A 159 23.76 -1.92 0.36
CA ALA A 159 24.56 -2.49 -0.74
C ALA A 159 25.97 -2.91 -0.30
N GLN A 160 26.58 -2.23 0.68
CA GLN A 160 27.87 -2.64 1.24
C GLN A 160 27.81 -3.97 2.01
N LYS A 161 26.62 -4.43 2.41
CA LYS A 161 26.42 -5.73 3.08
C LYS A 161 26.30 -6.89 2.09
N GLU A 162 26.56 -6.67 0.80
CA GLU A 162 26.56 -7.72 -0.23
C GLU A 162 27.53 -8.86 0.12
N GLY A 163 27.11 -10.08 -0.20
CA GLY A 163 27.88 -11.29 0.00
C GLY A 163 26.99 -12.52 0.12
N GLY A 164 27.61 -13.70 0.19
CA GLY A 164 26.89 -14.97 0.32
C GLY A 164 26.07 -15.27 -0.94
N ASN A 165 24.75 -15.44 -0.77
CA ASN A 165 23.83 -15.84 -1.85
C ASN A 165 23.46 -14.71 -2.82
N PHE A 166 24.10 -13.54 -2.71
CA PHE A 166 23.85 -12.38 -3.57
C PHE A 166 25.09 -12.11 -4.42
N GLU A 167 24.97 -12.40 -5.72
CA GLU A 167 26.08 -12.30 -6.66
C GLU A 167 25.76 -11.29 -7.76
N LEU A 168 26.51 -10.18 -7.75
CA LEU A 168 26.50 -9.24 -8.86
C LEU A 168 27.38 -9.79 -9.99
N GLN A 169 26.78 -9.95 -11.18
CA GLN A 169 27.52 -10.38 -12.36
C GLN A 169 28.57 -9.35 -12.75
N GLN A 170 29.77 -9.81 -13.12
CA GLN A 170 30.87 -8.93 -13.50
C GLN A 170 30.48 -8.06 -14.70
N GLY A 171 30.71 -6.74 -14.56
CA GLY A 171 30.38 -5.76 -15.61
C GLY A 171 28.92 -5.30 -15.66
N ARG A 172 28.07 -5.74 -14.72
CA ARG A 172 26.72 -5.20 -14.55
C ARG A 172 26.67 -4.18 -13.42
N ALA A 173 26.08 -3.01 -13.69
CA ALA A 173 25.67 -2.06 -12.67
C ALA A 173 24.48 -2.62 -11.88
N ARG A 174 24.32 -2.19 -10.63
CA ARG A 174 23.17 -2.59 -9.80
C ARG A 174 21.92 -1.85 -10.27
N GLU A 175 20.93 -2.60 -10.72
CA GLU A 175 19.65 -2.05 -11.18
C GLU A 175 18.66 -1.95 -10.03
N ILE A 176 18.00 -0.79 -9.89
CA ILE A 176 17.04 -0.50 -8.82
C ILE A 176 15.64 -0.32 -9.42
N GLY A 177 14.69 -1.12 -8.92
CA GLY A 177 13.26 -0.82 -9.03
C GLY A 177 12.84 0.17 -7.93
N PHE A 178 12.52 1.40 -8.31
CA PHE A 178 12.08 2.43 -7.37
C PHE A 178 10.56 2.47 -7.29
N THR A 179 10.01 1.88 -6.23
CA THR A 179 8.60 2.02 -5.88
C THR A 179 8.37 3.34 -5.15
N PHE A 180 7.63 4.25 -5.78
CA PHE A 180 7.38 5.58 -5.25
C PHE A 180 5.88 5.83 -5.16
N SER A 181 5.33 5.67 -3.95
CA SER A 181 3.87 5.62 -3.75
C SER A 181 3.28 6.99 -3.46
N PHE A 182 3.59 7.97 -4.31
CA PHE A 182 3.00 9.31 -4.31
C PHE A 182 2.48 9.65 -5.71
N PRO A 183 1.55 10.61 -5.84
CA PRO A 183 1.04 11.03 -7.14
C PRO A 183 2.16 11.52 -8.07
N VAL A 184 2.40 10.76 -9.13
CA VAL A 184 3.44 11.04 -10.13
C VAL A 184 2.83 11.04 -11.53
N LYS A 185 3.22 12.04 -12.33
CA LYS A 185 3.03 12.02 -13.78
C LYS A 185 4.21 11.27 -14.40
N GLN A 186 4.02 9.98 -14.61
CA GLN A 186 5.03 9.15 -15.26
C GLN A 186 5.06 9.48 -16.76
N THR A 187 6.26 9.62 -17.32
CA THR A 187 6.47 9.93 -18.76
C THR A 187 7.29 8.86 -19.47
N SER A 188 7.97 8.01 -18.71
CA SER A 188 8.64 6.79 -19.17
C SER A 188 8.76 5.80 -18.01
N ILE A 189 9.23 4.58 -18.29
CA ILE A 189 9.53 3.61 -17.22
C ILE A 189 10.60 4.12 -16.24
N ARG A 190 11.44 5.10 -16.62
CA ARG A 190 12.53 5.66 -15.79
C ARG A 190 12.37 7.16 -15.51
N THR A 191 11.18 7.72 -15.65
CA THR A 191 10.97 9.16 -15.48
C THR A 191 9.59 9.41 -14.89
N GLY A 192 9.53 10.15 -13.79
CA GLY A 192 8.28 10.48 -13.14
C GLY A 192 8.32 11.80 -12.41
N ILE A 193 7.44 12.71 -12.84
CA ILE A 193 7.34 14.03 -12.24
C ILE A 193 6.40 13.99 -11.04
N LEU A 194 6.90 14.32 -9.85
CA LEU A 194 6.05 14.43 -8.66
C LEU A 194 4.98 15.52 -8.88
N ILE A 195 3.71 15.15 -8.75
CA ILE A 195 2.58 16.09 -8.87
C ILE A 195 2.40 16.85 -7.55
N LYS A 196 2.17 16.11 -6.46
CA LYS A 196 2.01 16.67 -5.11
C LYS A 196 2.46 15.66 -4.06
N TRP A 197 3.06 16.15 -2.98
CA TRP A 197 3.28 15.34 -1.80
C TRP A 197 1.97 15.00 -1.11
N THR A 198 1.93 13.83 -0.48
CA THR A 198 0.78 13.35 0.31
C THR A 198 1.32 12.64 1.55
N LYS A 199 0.45 12.00 2.36
CA LYS A 199 0.86 11.14 3.49
C LYS A 199 1.75 11.86 4.52
N GLY A 200 1.52 13.15 4.73
CA GLY A 200 2.26 13.97 5.70
C GLY A 200 3.61 14.52 5.20
N PHE A 201 3.99 14.27 3.95
CA PHE A 201 5.17 14.89 3.35
C PHE A 201 4.86 16.30 2.84
N ALA A 202 5.83 17.20 3.00
CA ALA A 202 5.84 18.53 2.43
C ALA A 202 7.29 18.95 2.10
N VAL A 203 8.01 18.09 1.39
CA VAL A 203 9.42 18.31 1.03
C VAL A 203 9.55 19.39 -0.03
N SER A 204 10.35 20.40 0.27
CA SER A 204 10.52 21.58 -0.57
C SER A 204 11.37 21.28 -1.80
N GLY A 205 10.97 21.83 -2.95
CA GLY A 205 11.73 21.74 -4.18
C GLY A 205 11.69 20.39 -4.91
N THR A 206 10.79 19.46 -4.55
CA THR A 206 10.57 18.20 -5.31
C THR A 206 9.35 18.26 -6.25
N ALA A 207 8.30 18.99 -5.90
CA ALA A 207 7.10 19.08 -6.75
C ALA A 207 7.47 19.65 -8.13
N GLY A 208 7.02 18.98 -9.20
CA GLY A 208 7.40 19.33 -10.57
C GLY A 208 8.77 18.81 -11.03
N LYS A 209 9.52 18.09 -10.19
CA LYS A 209 10.79 17.44 -10.56
C LYS A 209 10.63 15.94 -10.81
N ASP A 210 11.56 15.41 -11.59
CA ASP A 210 11.71 13.97 -11.80
C ASP A 210 12.34 13.31 -10.57
N VAL A 211 11.55 12.47 -9.88
CA VAL A 211 11.99 11.77 -8.67
C VAL A 211 13.08 10.73 -8.94
N VAL A 212 13.14 10.20 -10.17
CA VAL A 212 14.21 9.28 -10.58
C VAL A 212 15.53 10.02 -10.71
N ALA A 213 15.52 11.20 -11.34
CA ALA A 213 16.69 12.07 -11.41
C ALA A 213 17.18 12.46 -10.01
N CYS A 214 16.28 12.86 -9.11
CA CYS A 214 16.64 13.21 -7.73
C CYS A 214 17.36 12.06 -6.99
N LEU A 215 16.89 10.81 -7.15
CA LEU A 215 17.54 9.66 -6.54
C LEU A 215 18.88 9.32 -7.20
N ASN A 216 18.97 9.37 -8.53
CA ASN A 216 20.22 9.12 -9.26
C ASN A 216 21.30 10.14 -8.89
N GLU A 217 20.96 11.43 -8.82
CA GLU A 217 21.88 12.50 -8.39
C GLU A 217 22.36 12.28 -6.95
N ALA A 218 21.48 11.84 -6.04
CA ALA A 218 21.85 11.51 -4.66
C ALA A 218 22.79 10.29 -4.56
N MET A 219 22.60 9.28 -5.42
CA MET A 219 23.50 8.14 -5.53
C MET A 219 24.86 8.54 -6.13
N GLU A 220 24.86 9.42 -7.14
CA GLU A 220 26.07 9.94 -7.78
C GLU A 220 26.93 10.76 -6.79
N ARG A 221 26.31 11.66 -6.00
CA ARG A 221 27.00 12.39 -4.92
C ARG A 221 27.70 11.47 -3.91
N ARG A 222 27.24 10.22 -3.79
CA ARG A 222 27.81 9.19 -2.89
C ARG A 222 28.75 8.22 -3.60
N GLY A 223 29.00 8.38 -4.90
CA GLY A 223 29.87 7.49 -5.68
C GLY A 223 29.32 6.06 -5.80
N MET A 224 28.00 5.89 -5.80
CA MET A 224 27.35 4.58 -5.90
C MET A 224 27.25 4.14 -7.36
N ASP A 225 27.74 2.92 -7.66
CA ASP A 225 27.55 2.28 -8.97
C ASP A 225 26.19 1.54 -9.00
N MET A 226 25.12 2.32 -9.06
CA MET A 226 23.74 1.85 -9.15
C MET A 226 22.92 2.78 -10.06
N GLN A 227 21.89 2.24 -10.71
CA GLN A 227 21.00 3.00 -11.56
C GLN A 227 19.54 2.59 -11.33
N VAL A 228 18.64 3.58 -11.28
CA VAL A 228 17.19 3.31 -11.32
C VAL A 228 16.80 2.81 -12.72
N SER A 229 16.36 1.56 -12.80
CA SER A 229 15.95 0.91 -14.06
C SER A 229 14.44 1.00 -14.30
N ALA A 230 13.66 1.17 -13.23
CA ALA A 230 12.23 1.36 -13.30
C ALA A 230 11.70 2.20 -12.12
N LEU A 231 10.82 3.15 -12.41
CA LEU A 231 9.93 3.80 -11.46
C LEU A 231 8.59 3.08 -11.51
N VAL A 232 8.10 2.62 -10.36
CA VAL A 232 6.85 1.87 -10.27
C VAL A 232 5.96 2.43 -9.17
N ASN A 233 4.65 2.35 -9.41
CA ASN A 233 3.66 2.45 -8.33
C ASN A 233 3.61 1.12 -7.55
N ASP A 234 3.31 1.15 -6.26
CA ASP A 234 3.22 -0.04 -5.38
C ASP A 234 2.26 -1.12 -5.89
N THR A 235 1.12 -0.71 -6.43
CA THR A 235 0.10 -1.62 -6.96
C THR A 235 0.59 -2.25 -8.26
N VAL A 236 1.30 -1.49 -9.11
CA VAL A 236 1.97 -2.00 -10.31
C VAL A 236 3.08 -3.01 -9.95
N GLY A 237 3.89 -2.69 -8.93
CA GLY A 237 4.90 -3.61 -8.40
C GLY A 237 4.29 -4.91 -7.84
N THR A 238 3.12 -4.80 -7.21
CA THR A 238 2.35 -5.95 -6.71
C THR A 238 1.90 -6.86 -7.86
N LEU A 239 1.38 -6.28 -8.95
CA LEU A 239 1.02 -7.06 -10.14
C LEU A 239 2.24 -7.70 -10.80
N ALA A 240 3.35 -6.97 -10.92
CA ALA A 240 4.58 -7.51 -11.49
C ALA A 240 5.13 -8.67 -10.65
N GLY A 241 5.12 -8.53 -9.32
CA GLY A 241 5.50 -9.60 -8.39
C GLY A 241 4.59 -10.82 -8.50
N ALA A 242 3.27 -10.63 -8.60
CA ALA A 242 2.32 -11.73 -8.80
C ALA A 242 2.56 -12.42 -10.15
N ARG A 243 2.72 -11.64 -11.23
CA ARG A 243 2.95 -12.15 -12.58
C ARG A 243 4.25 -12.95 -12.71
N TYR A 244 5.28 -12.60 -11.93
CA TYR A 244 6.50 -13.39 -11.86
C TYR A 244 6.21 -14.85 -11.47
N TRP A 245 5.23 -15.11 -10.60
CA TRP A 245 4.88 -16.45 -10.13
C TRP A 245 3.76 -17.11 -10.94
N ASP A 246 2.81 -16.31 -11.41
CA ASP A 246 1.58 -16.77 -12.06
C ASP A 246 1.31 -15.97 -13.34
N ASP A 247 1.44 -16.63 -14.49
CA ASP A 247 1.24 -16.04 -15.82
C ASP A 247 -0.20 -15.52 -16.02
N ASP A 248 -1.17 -15.96 -15.21
CA ASP A 248 -2.59 -15.55 -15.29
C ASP A 248 -2.92 -14.32 -14.42
N ALA A 249 -1.95 -13.78 -13.67
CA ALA A 249 -2.17 -12.59 -12.83
C ALA A 249 -2.41 -11.32 -13.67
N MET A 250 -3.67 -10.92 -13.84
CA MET A 250 -4.07 -9.78 -14.70
C MET A 250 -4.42 -8.50 -13.94
N VAL A 251 -4.69 -8.60 -12.64
CA VAL A 251 -5.14 -7.49 -11.78
C VAL A 251 -4.43 -7.58 -10.44
N ALA A 252 -4.01 -6.44 -9.90
CA ALA A 252 -3.59 -6.33 -8.51
C ALA A 252 -4.44 -5.29 -7.80
N VAL A 253 -4.79 -5.60 -6.54
CA VAL A 253 -5.59 -4.73 -5.68
C VAL A 253 -4.89 -4.60 -4.34
N ILE A 254 -4.72 -3.36 -3.89
CA ILE A 254 -4.27 -3.05 -2.53
C ILE A 254 -5.50 -2.67 -1.71
N LEU A 255 -5.70 -3.38 -0.59
CA LEU A 255 -6.71 -3.07 0.42
C LEU A 255 -6.02 -2.91 1.78
N GLY A 256 -5.53 -1.70 2.06
CA GLY A 256 -4.84 -1.34 3.31
C GLY A 256 -5.25 0.05 3.78
N THR A 257 -4.33 0.79 4.42
CA THR A 257 -4.54 2.20 4.79
C THR A 257 -4.89 3.10 3.58
N GLY A 258 -4.59 2.63 2.37
CA GLY A 258 -5.21 3.11 1.15
C GLY A 258 -5.74 1.96 0.32
N THR A 259 -6.51 2.32 -0.71
CA THR A 259 -6.97 1.40 -1.72
C THR A 259 -6.49 1.86 -3.08
N ASN A 260 -6.01 0.92 -3.89
CA ASN A 260 -5.68 1.16 -5.29
C ASN A 260 -5.78 -0.15 -6.08
N ALA A 261 -5.93 -0.04 -7.39
CA ALA A 261 -5.87 -1.17 -8.29
C ALA A 261 -5.06 -0.85 -9.55
N CYS A 262 -4.43 -1.87 -10.10
CA CYS A 262 -3.88 -1.81 -11.44
C CYS A 262 -4.22 -3.11 -12.19
N TYR A 263 -4.19 -3.05 -13.51
CA TYR A 263 -4.49 -4.19 -14.35
C TYR A 263 -3.77 -4.10 -15.69
N VAL A 264 -3.70 -5.24 -16.37
CA VAL A 264 -3.20 -5.35 -17.74
C VAL A 264 -4.30 -4.96 -18.72
N GLU A 265 -4.07 -3.91 -19.50
CA GLU A 265 -4.97 -3.41 -20.54
C GLU A 265 -4.33 -3.55 -21.93
N ARG A 266 -5.17 -3.70 -22.96
CA ARG A 266 -4.75 -3.68 -24.35
C ARG A 266 -4.47 -2.25 -24.79
N VAL A 267 -3.34 -2.06 -25.46
CA VAL A 267 -2.89 -0.74 -25.94
C VAL A 267 -3.88 -0.11 -26.93
N ASP A 268 -4.59 -0.92 -27.72
CA ASP A 268 -5.61 -0.45 -28.68
C ASP A 268 -6.90 0.04 -28.01
N ALA A 269 -7.12 -0.28 -26.74
CA ALA A 269 -8.25 0.16 -25.93
C ALA A 269 -7.97 1.48 -25.18
N ILE A 270 -6.84 2.16 -25.46
CA ILE A 270 -6.42 3.38 -24.78
C ILE A 270 -6.34 4.56 -25.76
N PRO A 271 -7.44 5.28 -26.05
CA PRO A 271 -7.43 6.38 -27.03
C PRO A 271 -6.46 7.51 -26.68
N LYS A 272 -6.23 7.81 -25.38
CA LYS A 272 -5.30 8.86 -24.97
C LYS A 272 -3.83 8.54 -25.25
N LEU A 273 -3.51 7.27 -25.51
CA LEU A 273 -2.17 6.82 -25.87
C LEU A 273 -1.92 7.07 -27.36
N THR A 274 -1.60 8.31 -27.70
CA THR A 274 -1.37 8.73 -29.09
C THR A 274 -0.06 8.23 -29.70
N LYS A 275 0.93 7.92 -28.85
CA LYS A 275 2.24 7.41 -29.28
C LYS A 275 2.56 6.09 -28.60
N ARG A 276 2.64 5.01 -29.39
CA ARG A 276 3.09 3.71 -28.88
C ARG A 276 4.56 3.80 -28.52
N MET A 277 4.87 3.52 -27.26
CA MET A 277 6.24 3.49 -26.75
C MET A 277 6.89 2.11 -26.97
N SER A 278 6.09 1.08 -27.22
CA SER A 278 6.55 -0.29 -27.40
C SER A 278 5.72 -1.07 -28.41
N LYS A 279 6.25 -2.22 -28.85
CA LYS A 279 5.54 -3.17 -29.71
C LYS A 279 4.58 -4.08 -28.94
N SER A 280 4.58 -4.02 -27.60
CA SER A 280 3.71 -4.85 -26.78
C SER A 280 2.24 -4.52 -27.07
N PRO A 281 1.36 -5.53 -27.23
CA PRO A 281 -0.07 -5.30 -27.39
C PRO A 281 -0.74 -4.89 -26.07
N ILE A 282 -0.04 -5.03 -24.94
CA ILE A 282 -0.56 -4.79 -23.60
C ILE A 282 0.31 -3.79 -22.83
N THR A 283 -0.27 -3.17 -21.81
CA THR A 283 0.42 -2.31 -20.85
C THR A 283 -0.30 -2.36 -19.50
N ILE A 284 0.38 -2.02 -18.41
CA ILE A 284 -0.29 -1.90 -17.12
C ILE A 284 -0.86 -0.50 -16.94
N VAL A 285 -2.12 -0.43 -16.55
CA VAL A 285 -2.80 0.81 -16.16
C VAL A 285 -2.98 0.82 -14.65
N ASN A 286 -2.46 1.87 -14.01
CA ASN A 286 -2.76 2.18 -12.61
C ASN A 286 -4.04 3.01 -12.56
N THR A 287 -5.08 2.50 -11.90
CA THR A 287 -6.40 3.15 -11.90
C THR A 287 -6.44 4.41 -11.04
N GLU A 288 -5.65 4.45 -9.95
CA GLU A 288 -5.82 5.42 -8.86
C GLU A 288 -7.28 5.49 -8.37
N TRP A 289 -7.93 4.33 -8.25
CA TRP A 289 -9.39 4.23 -8.04
C TRP A 289 -9.92 4.79 -6.73
N GLY A 290 -9.05 5.23 -5.81
CA GLY A 290 -9.45 5.77 -4.52
C GLY A 290 -10.36 7.00 -4.67
N ALA A 291 -10.26 7.72 -5.78
CA ALA A 291 -11.08 8.87 -6.13
C ALA A 291 -12.49 8.52 -6.65
N PHE A 292 -12.77 7.27 -6.97
CA PHE A 292 -14.08 6.86 -7.47
C PHE A 292 -15.20 7.20 -6.47
N SER A 293 -16.31 7.74 -6.97
CA SER A 293 -17.42 8.20 -6.12
C SER A 293 -18.80 7.79 -6.67
N ASN A 294 -18.89 7.40 -7.93
CA ASN A 294 -20.14 7.20 -8.64
C ASN A 294 -20.89 5.93 -8.19
N GLY A 295 -22.17 6.07 -7.83
CA GLY A 295 -23.04 4.95 -7.47
C GLY A 295 -22.77 4.32 -6.09
N LEU A 296 -21.87 4.89 -5.28
CA LEU A 296 -21.57 4.37 -3.94
C LEU A 296 -22.75 4.61 -2.96
N PRO A 297 -23.16 3.60 -2.16
CA PRO A 297 -24.20 3.75 -1.15
C PRO A 297 -23.65 4.46 0.09
N LEU A 298 -23.49 5.78 0.01
CA LEU A 298 -22.97 6.61 1.10
C LEU A 298 -24.05 6.96 2.13
N THR A 299 -23.73 6.76 3.40
CA THR A 299 -24.55 7.15 4.55
C THR A 299 -24.33 8.63 4.93
N GLU A 300 -25.08 9.13 5.91
CA GLU A 300 -24.82 10.46 6.49
C GLU A 300 -23.46 10.53 7.18
N PHE A 301 -23.05 9.47 7.88
CA PHE A 301 -21.75 9.37 8.55
C PHE A 301 -20.58 9.45 7.57
N ASP A 302 -20.71 8.81 6.40
CA ASP A 302 -19.69 8.88 5.35
C ASP A 302 -19.51 10.31 4.84
N ARG A 303 -20.61 11.07 4.71
CA ARG A 303 -20.60 12.47 4.25
C ARG A 303 -20.04 13.42 5.30
N GLU A 304 -20.38 13.21 6.58
CA GLU A 304 -19.82 13.99 7.69
C GLU A 304 -18.30 13.77 7.81
N MET A 305 -17.88 12.50 7.79
CA MET A 305 -16.46 12.16 7.75
C MET A 305 -15.76 12.73 6.50
N ASP A 306 -16.46 12.83 5.36
CA ASP A 306 -15.93 13.51 4.18
C ASP A 306 -15.68 14.99 4.42
N ALA A 307 -16.69 15.69 4.95
CA ALA A 307 -16.63 17.11 5.26
C ALA A 307 -15.54 17.48 6.28
N GLU A 308 -15.27 16.61 7.26
CA GLU A 308 -14.25 16.84 8.31
C GLU A 308 -12.82 16.47 7.89
N SER A 309 -12.64 15.94 6.68
CA SER A 309 -11.34 15.46 6.25
C SER A 309 -10.41 16.55 5.73
N ILE A 310 -9.13 16.19 5.57
CA ILE A 310 -8.11 17.07 5.00
C ILE A 310 -8.43 17.46 3.54
N ASN A 311 -9.08 16.56 2.78
CA ASN A 311 -9.42 16.79 1.37
C ASN A 311 -10.90 16.47 1.11
N PRO A 312 -11.87 17.31 1.54
CA PRO A 312 -13.29 17.05 1.33
C PRO A 312 -13.63 16.86 -0.15
N GLY A 313 -14.46 15.87 -0.48
CA GLY A 313 -14.83 15.53 -1.85
C GLY A 313 -13.77 14.76 -2.65
N GLU A 314 -12.54 14.60 -2.13
CA GLU A 314 -11.51 13.74 -2.74
C GLU A 314 -11.47 12.36 -2.05
N GLN A 315 -11.07 11.33 -2.82
CA GLN A 315 -10.79 9.98 -2.31
C GLN A 315 -12.02 9.28 -1.68
N VAL A 316 -13.18 9.41 -2.33
CA VAL A 316 -14.48 8.96 -1.80
C VAL A 316 -14.52 7.43 -1.59
N LEU A 317 -14.06 6.61 -2.55
CA LEU A 317 -14.01 5.14 -2.40
C LEU A 317 -13.03 4.68 -1.30
N LYS A 318 -11.97 5.43 -1.05
CA LYS A 318 -10.98 5.07 -0.03
C LYS A 318 -11.56 5.11 1.39
N ARG A 319 -12.54 5.98 1.65
CA ARG A 319 -13.08 6.23 3.00
C ARG A 319 -13.92 5.07 3.53
N PRO A 320 -14.92 4.53 2.81
CA PRO A 320 -15.69 3.38 3.30
C PRO A 320 -14.89 2.05 3.26
N SER A 321 -13.60 2.06 2.88
CA SER A 321 -12.79 0.84 2.86
C SER A 321 -12.40 0.39 4.28
N PRO A 322 -12.49 -0.91 4.59
CA PRO A 322 -12.53 -1.44 5.96
C PRO A 322 -11.35 -1.03 6.86
N VAL A 323 -10.19 -0.72 6.29
CA VAL A 323 -8.96 -0.49 7.07
C VAL A 323 -8.87 0.96 7.61
N CYS A 324 -9.52 1.93 6.98
CA CYS A 324 -9.50 3.32 7.46
C CYS A 324 -10.65 3.67 8.41
N THR A 325 -11.76 2.90 8.39
CA THR A 325 -13.04 3.35 8.96
C THR A 325 -13.76 2.38 9.88
N LEU A 326 -13.37 1.09 9.96
CA LEU A 326 -14.04 0.14 10.88
C LEU A 326 -13.91 0.52 12.37
N GLY A 327 -12.98 1.41 12.74
CA GLY A 327 -12.85 1.93 14.10
C GLY A 327 -13.39 3.35 14.31
N LYS A 328 -13.96 3.99 13.28
CA LYS A 328 -14.48 5.37 13.33
C LYS A 328 -15.97 5.49 12.99
N LEU A 329 -16.56 4.48 12.32
CA LEU A 329 -17.99 4.34 12.10
C LEU A 329 -18.70 3.74 13.33
#